data_AF-A0A7C2VKL7-F1
#
_entry.id   AF-A0A7C2VKL7-F1
#
_cell.length_a   1.000
_cell.length_b   1.000
_cell.length_c   1.000
_cell.angle_alpha   90.00
_cell.angle_beta   90.00
_cell.angle_gamma   90.00
#
_symmetry.space_group_name_H-M   'P 1'
#
loop_
_entity.id
_entity.type
_entity.pdbx_description
1 polymer ?
#
loop_
_entity_poly.entity_id
_entity_poly.type
_entity_poly.pdbx_seq_one_letter_code
_entity_poly.pdbx_strand_id
1 'polypeptide(L)' 'MIGASSTPGKVGMMLTSTLLSGGFKGEIYPVNPNAREVLGIKAYPNVKSIPEDVDLAVVTVPARPVVSAVRDCAEKG' A
#
# COMPACT_ATOMS: atom_id res chain seq x y z
N MET A 1 -1.01 0.01 2.28
CA MET A 1 -1.64 0.69 1.13
C MET A 1 -1.28 -0.05 -0.18
N ILE A 2 -2.16 -0.95 -0.65
CA ILE A 2 -1.91 -1.80 -1.82
C ILE A 2 -2.35 -1.10 -3.09
N GLY A 3 -1.43 -0.94 -4.04
CA GLY A 3 -1.62 -0.09 -5.23
C GLY A 3 -1.12 1.33 -5.03
N ALA A 4 -0.30 1.58 -4.01
CA ALA A 4 0.36 2.86 -3.79
C ALA A 4 1.24 3.25 -4.99
N SER A 5 1.35 4.54 -5.27
CA SER A 5 2.07 5.04 -6.44
C SER A 5 2.52 6.48 -6.20
N SER A 6 3.63 6.90 -6.80
CA SER A 6 4.03 8.32 -6.84
C SER A 6 3.48 9.06 -8.08
N THR A 7 2.87 8.34 -9.03
CA THR A 7 2.27 8.94 -10.23
C THR A 7 1.08 9.84 -9.89
N PRO A 8 1.08 11.12 -10.28
CA PRO A 8 -0.04 12.03 -10.12
C PRO A 8 -1.35 11.50 -10.72
N GLY A 9 -2.47 11.76 -10.03
CA GLY A 9 -3.81 11.38 -10.47
C GLY A 9 -4.22 9.92 -10.21
N LYS A 10 -3.30 9.04 -9.81
CA LYS A 10 -3.68 7.68 -9.40
C LYS A 10 -4.32 7.69 -8.02
N VAL A 11 -5.40 6.93 -7.86
CA VAL A 11 -6.11 6.76 -6.58
C VAL A 11 -5.15 6.36 -5.46
N GLY A 12 -4.25 5.41 -5.75
CA GLY A 12 -3.24 4.97 -4.79
C GLY A 12 -2.26 6.06 -4.36
N MET A 13 -1.92 7.01 -5.24
CA MET A 13 -1.11 8.17 -4.86
C MET A 13 -1.90 9.11 -3.97
N MET A 14 -3.11 9.47 -4.39
CA MET A 14 -3.97 10.41 -3.67
C MET A 14 -4.23 9.95 -2.24
N LEU A 15 -4.65 8.69 -2.04
CA LEU A 15 -4.90 8.16 -0.70
C LEU A 15 -3.65 8.11 0.18
N THR A 16 -2.49 7.72 -0.36
CA THR A 16 -1.24 7.74 0.43
C THR A 16 -0.90 9.18 0.83
N SER A 17 -0.98 10.13 -0.10
CA SER A 17 -0.72 11.54 0.21
C SER A 17 -1.69 12.10 1.24
N THR A 18 -2.98 11.75 1.18
CA THR A 18 -4.00 12.19 2.15
C THR A 18 -3.72 11.66 3.54
N LEU A 19 -3.32 10.39 3.68
CA LEU A 19 -2.97 9.82 4.99
C LEU A 19 -1.74 10.53 5.58
N LEU A 20 -0.74 10.85 4.76
CA LEU A 20 0.47 11.55 5.19
C LEU A 20 0.20 13.00 5.56
N SER A 21 -0.45 13.77 4.69
CA SER A 21 -0.75 15.18 4.94
C SER A 21 -1.81 15.36 6.02
N GLY A 22 -2.70 14.38 6.18
CA GLY A 22 -3.73 14.36 7.22
C GLY A 22 -3.20 14.03 8.62
N GLY A 23 -1.91 13.71 8.76
CA GLY A 23 -1.30 13.43 10.06
C GLY A 23 -1.78 12.12 10.69
N PHE A 24 -2.06 11.10 9.86
CA PHE A 24 -2.30 9.76 10.38
C PHE A 24 -1.12 9.32 11.25
N LYS A 25 -1.41 8.87 12.47
CA LYS A 25 -0.39 8.61 13.50
C LYS A 25 0.17 7.19 13.47
N GLY A 26 -0.45 6.30 12.72
CA GLY A 26 0.06 4.93 12.54
C GLY A 26 1.08 4.86 11.41
N GLU A 27 1.79 3.74 11.35
CA GLU A 27 2.72 3.46 10.26
C GLU A 27 1.99 3.22 8.94
N ILE A 28 2.55 3.74 7.85
CA ILE A 28 1.99 3.57 6.51
C ILE A 28 2.99 2.77 5.68
N TYR A 29 2.53 1.62 5.20
CA TYR A 29 3.33 0.75 4.33
C TYR A 29 2.79 0.78 2.89
N PRO A 30 3.42 1.53 1.96
CA PRO A 30 3.13 1.46 0.54
C PRO A 30 3.45 0.08 -0.03
N VAL A 31 2.53 -0.47 -0.82
CA VAL A 31 2.74 -1.73 -1.53
C VAL A 31 2.61 -1.49 -3.04
N ASN A 32 3.73 -1.68 -3.74
CA ASN A 32 3.89 -1.54 -5.17
C ASN A 32 5.03 -2.45 -5.68
N PRO A 33 4.74 -3.48 -6.52
CA PRO A 33 5.75 -4.40 -7.05
C PRO A 33 6.91 -3.75 -7.83
N ASN A 34 6.68 -2.56 -8.38
CA ASN A 34 7.60 -1.89 -9.31
C ASN A 34 8.32 -0.70 -8.68
N ALA A 35 8.02 -0.34 -7.43
CA ALA A 35 8.61 0.81 -6.76
C ALA A 35 9.31 0.38 -5.48
N ARG A 36 10.52 0.91 -5.25
CA ARG A 36 11.24 0.76 -3.97
C ARG A 36 10.82 1.81 -2.94
N GLU A 37 10.19 2.88 -3.40
CA GLU A 37 9.74 4.00 -2.60
C GLU A 37 8.49 4.64 -3.22
N VAL A 38 7.56 5.09 -2.38
CA VAL A 38 6.40 5.89 -2.78
C VAL A 38 6.30 7.10 -1.85
N LEU A 39 6.31 8.30 -2.42
CA LEU A 39 6.22 9.58 -1.69
C LEU A 39 7.20 9.71 -0.51
N GLY A 40 8.47 9.30 -0.68
CA GLY A 40 9.48 9.39 0.38
C GLY A 40 9.49 8.20 1.36
N ILE A 41 8.57 7.25 1.19
CA ILE A 41 8.39 6.12 2.11
C ILE A 41 8.75 4.82 1.41
N LYS A 42 9.51 3.98 2.10
CA LYS A 42 9.89 2.64 1.62
C LYS A 42 8.66 1.86 1.17
N ALA A 43 8.69 1.36 -0.05
CA ALA A 43 7.63 0.55 -0.63
C ALA A 43 8.02 -0.93 -0.65
N TYR A 44 7.01 -1.79 -0.53
CA TYR A 44 7.16 -3.24 -0.51
C TYR A 44 6.49 -3.86 -1.74
N PRO A 45 7.00 -4.97 -2.28
CA PRO A 45 6.44 -5.57 -3.49
C PRO A 45 5.07 -6.24 -3.24
N ASN A 46 4.82 -6.70 -2.02
CA ASN A 46 3.55 -7.27 -1.56
C ASN A 46 3.44 -7.07 -0.03
N VAL A 47 2.24 -7.29 0.53
CA VAL A 47 1.97 -7.11 1.97
C VAL A 47 2.76 -8.09 2.84
N LYS A 48 3.04 -9.31 2.34
CA LYS A 48 3.82 -10.34 3.07
C LYS A 48 5.28 -9.97 3.27
N SER A 49 5.79 -9.03 2.48
CA SER A 49 7.17 -8.55 2.56
C SER A 49 7.37 -7.46 3.63
N ILE A 50 6.28 -6.98 4.25
CA ILE A 50 6.34 -6.04 5.35
C ILE A 50 6.73 -6.83 6.62
N PRO A 51 7.84 -6.50 7.29
CA PRO A 51 8.27 -7.25 8.48
C PRO A 51 7.37 -6.98 9.70
N GLU A 52 6.77 -5.81 9.80
CA GLU A 52 5.85 -5.43 10.87
C GLU A 52 4.45 -6.02 10.69
N ASP A 53 3.65 -6.02 11.75
CA ASP A 53 2.25 -6.44 11.69
C ASP A 53 1.39 -5.40 10.97
N VAL A 54 0.39 -5.87 10.22
CA VAL A 54 -0.51 -5.02 9.44
C VAL A 54 -1.94 -5.28 9.89
N ASP A 55 -2.59 -4.26 10.44
CA ASP A 55 -3.96 -4.30 10.97
C ASP A 55 -5.03 -3.91 9.94
N LEU A 56 -4.67 -3.06 8.97
CA LEU A 56 -5.57 -2.56 7.93
C LEU A 56 -4.89 -2.49 6.56
N ALA A 57 -5.55 -3.07 5.55
CA ALA A 57 -5.16 -2.96 4.15
C ALA A 57 -6.20 -2.20 3.33
N VAL A 58 -5.79 -1.11 2.69
CA VAL A 58 -6.56 -0.43 1.63
C VAL A 58 -6.07 -0.93 0.28
N VAL A 59 -6.98 -1.41 -0.57
CA VAL A 59 -6.68 -2.05 -1.86
C VAL A 59 -7.19 -1.18 -3.02
N THR A 60 -6.27 -0.60 -3.79
CA THR A 60 -6.57 0.26 -4.94
C THR A 60 -5.86 -0.20 -6.21
N VAL A 61 -5.92 -1.51 -6.49
CA VAL A 61 -5.38 -2.12 -7.72
C VAL A 61 -6.52 -2.45 -8.70
N PRO A 62 -6.24 -2.70 -9.99
CA PRO A 62 -7.26 -3.18 -10.93
C PRO A 62 -7.94 -4.46 -10.43
N ALA A 63 -9.12 -4.79 -10.96
CA ALA A 63 -9.92 -5.92 -10.46
C ALA A 63 -9.19 -7.27 -10.45
N ARG A 64 -8.39 -7.55 -11.49
CA ARG A 64 -7.69 -8.85 -11.64
C ARG A 64 -6.80 -9.20 -10.43
N PRO A 65 -5.88 -8.34 -9.96
CA PRO A 65 -5.04 -8.64 -8.79
C PRO A 65 -5.72 -8.48 -7.42
N VAL A 66 -7.00 -8.10 -7.31
CA VAL A 66 -7.65 -7.89 -6.00
C VAL A 66 -7.67 -9.19 -5.19
N VAL A 67 -8.07 -10.32 -5.80
CA VAL A 67 -8.19 -11.60 -5.08
C VAL A 67 -6.85 -12.05 -4.53
N SER A 68 -5.76 -11.93 -5.30
CA SER A 68 -4.42 -12.25 -4.81
C SER A 68 -3.98 -11.33 -3.68
N ALA A 69 -4.26 -10.02 -3.78
CA ALA A 69 -3.92 -9.07 -2.74
C ALA A 69 -4.64 -9.38 -1.42
N VAL A 70 -5.94 -9.74 -1.48
CA VAL A 70 -6.71 -10.12 -0.30
C VAL A 70 -6.23 -11.43 0.32
N ARG A 71 -5.84 -12.42 -0.51
CA ARG A 71 -5.21 -13.66 -0.01
C ARG A 71 -3.89 -13.38 0.69
N ASP A 72 -3.04 -12.54 0.11
CA ASP A 72 -1.78 -12.15 0.74
C ASP A 72 -2.01 -11.44 2.09
N CYS A 73 -3.08 -10.63 2.20
CA CYS A 73 -3.49 -10.06 3.49
C CYS A 73 -3.87 -11.16 4.49
N ALA A 74 -4.74 -12.08 4.12
CA ALA A 74 -5.17 -13.18 5.00
C ALA A 74 -4.03 -14.10 5.44
N GLU A 75 -3.00 -14.27 4.60
CA GLU A 75 -1.78 -15.02 4.97
C GLU A 75 -0.87 -14.24 5.93
N LYS A 76 -0.90 -12.91 5.90
CA LYS A 76 -0.08 -12.04 6.77
C LYS A 76 -0.64 -11.99 8.21
N GLY A 77 -1.95 -12.09 8.38
CA GLY A 77 -2.64 -12.02 9.68
C GLY A 77 -3.95 -11.25 9.58
#